data_AF-A0A497L437-F1
#
_entry.id   AF-A0A497L437-F1
#
_cell.length_a   1.000
_cell.length_b   1.000
_cell.length_c   1.000
_cell.angle_alpha   90.00
_cell.angle_beta   90.00
_cell.angle_gamma   90.00
#
_symmetry.space_group_name_H-M   'P 1'
#
loop_
_entity.id
_entity.type
_entity.pdbx_description
1 polymer ?
#
loop_
_entity_poly.entity_id
_entity_poly.type
_entity_poly.pdbx_seq_one_letter_code
_entity_poly.pdbx_strand_id
1 'polypeptide(L)'
;MRDIPFSYVIEAITGCKILPIQEQDVVLDEIYEKAVEVVKWAQTQDFGRLRPNEICNRLERKLRELLGGEIPEGRTAGYPNILLRRDGRIYYIEVKLAGRAQLDSNLRTFYYQATELTKVKFDAYHVGVGFIHEGKRIIGFKIFDISRIRVSLKPEFNTSNRELYKPGNVIREYSHG
;
A
#
# COMPACT_ATOMS: atom_id res chain seq x y z
N MET A 1 -12.61 16.72 -4.85
CA MET A 1 -12.84 15.81 -5.99
C MET A 1 -13.00 14.40 -5.45
N ARG A 2 -14.11 13.71 -5.75
CA ARG A 2 -14.41 12.35 -5.28
C ARG A 2 -14.59 11.45 -6.48
N ASP A 3 -14.48 10.15 -6.25
CA ASP A 3 -14.81 9.13 -7.24
C ASP A 3 -14.04 9.31 -8.57
N ILE A 4 -12.71 9.28 -8.46
CA ILE A 4 -11.79 9.42 -9.60
C ILE A 4 -11.17 8.05 -9.88
N PRO A 5 -11.14 7.55 -11.13
CA PRO A 5 -10.39 6.35 -11.46
C PRO A 5 -8.92 6.50 -11.04
N PHE A 6 -8.41 5.54 -10.27
CA PHE A 6 -7.01 5.63 -9.82
C PHE A 6 -6.02 5.46 -10.96
N SER A 7 -6.38 4.69 -11.99
CA SER A 7 -5.62 4.58 -13.24
C SER A 7 -5.35 5.94 -13.89
N TYR A 8 -6.37 6.80 -13.96
CA TYR A 8 -6.23 8.17 -14.46
C TYR A 8 -5.27 9.01 -13.61
N VAL A 9 -5.31 8.86 -12.28
CA VAL A 9 -4.41 9.58 -11.37
C VAL A 9 -2.95 9.16 -11.59
N ILE A 10 -2.69 7.85 -11.72
CA ILE A 10 -1.33 7.35 -11.99
C ILE A 10 -0.84 7.83 -13.35
N GLU A 11 -1.64 7.70 -14.40
CA GLU A 11 -1.25 8.14 -15.74
C GLU A 11 -0.94 9.64 -15.78
N ALA A 12 -1.76 10.47 -15.14
CA ALA A 12 -1.54 11.92 -15.08
C ALA A 12 -0.26 12.32 -14.35
N ILE A 13 0.17 11.55 -13.34
CA ILE A 13 1.32 11.89 -12.49
C ILE A 13 2.62 11.29 -13.01
N THR A 14 2.55 10.07 -13.56
CA THR A 14 3.74 9.29 -13.90
C THR A 14 3.92 9.10 -15.40
N GLY A 15 2.89 9.35 -16.20
CA GLY A 15 2.85 9.02 -17.63
C GLY A 15 2.70 7.51 -17.91
N CYS A 16 2.56 6.68 -16.88
CA CYS A 16 2.45 5.22 -17.01
C CYS A 16 1.00 4.77 -16.85
N LYS A 17 0.64 3.68 -17.52
CA LYS A 17 -0.70 3.10 -17.48
C LYS A 17 -0.79 1.95 -16.49
N ILE A 18 -1.90 1.92 -15.75
CA ILE A 18 -2.31 0.70 -15.06
C ILE A 18 -3.04 -0.18 -16.07
N LEU A 19 -2.47 -1.34 -16.37
CA LEU A 19 -3.04 -2.34 -17.26
C LEU A 19 -4.17 -3.09 -16.53
N PRO A 20 -5.32 -3.33 -17.18
CA PRO A 20 -6.44 -4.07 -16.59
C PRO A 20 -6.10 -5.55 -16.45
N ILE A 21 -6.46 -6.15 -15.32
CA ILE A 21 -6.21 -7.57 -15.07
C ILE A 21 -7.27 -8.43 -15.76
N GLN A 22 -6.83 -9.47 -16.46
CA GLN A 22 -7.69 -10.47 -17.09
C GLN A 22 -8.02 -11.63 -16.14
N GLU A 23 -9.14 -12.32 -16.36
CA GLU A 23 -9.63 -13.37 -15.44
C GLU A 23 -8.73 -14.62 -15.38
N GLN A 24 -7.95 -14.92 -16.42
CA GLN A 24 -6.99 -16.03 -16.43
C GLN A 24 -5.56 -15.51 -16.52
N ASP A 25 -5.00 -15.11 -15.39
CA ASP A 25 -3.60 -14.69 -15.29
C ASP A 25 -2.85 -15.57 -14.29
N VAL A 26 -1.95 -16.41 -14.79
CA VAL A 26 -1.15 -17.37 -14.00
C VAL A 26 -0.31 -16.69 -12.91
N VAL A 27 0.04 -15.41 -13.09
CA VAL A 27 0.78 -14.65 -12.07
C VAL A 27 -0.13 -14.32 -10.88
N LEU A 28 -1.44 -14.18 -11.09
CA LEU A 28 -2.39 -14.04 -9.97
C LEU A 28 -2.51 -15.33 -9.17
N ASP A 29 -2.47 -16.49 -9.83
CA ASP A 29 -2.45 -17.78 -9.16
C ASP A 29 -1.20 -17.92 -8.28
N GLU A 30 -0.03 -17.53 -8.81
CA GLU A 30 1.22 -17.46 -8.03
C GLU A 30 1.06 -16.52 -6.81
N ILE A 31 0.55 -15.30 -7.01
CA ILE A 31 0.33 -14.33 -5.92
C ILE A 31 -0.64 -14.88 -4.88
N TYR A 32 -1.70 -15.56 -5.31
CA TYR A 32 -2.67 -16.21 -4.44
C TYR A 32 -2.02 -17.30 -3.59
N GLU A 33 -1.28 -18.22 -4.21
CA GLU A 33 -0.58 -19.30 -3.51
C GLU A 33 0.39 -18.75 -2.47
N LYS A 34 1.19 -17.74 -2.84
CA LYS A 34 2.14 -17.12 -1.90
C LYS A 34 1.44 -16.35 -0.80
N ALA A 35 0.32 -15.69 -1.07
CA ALA A 35 -0.48 -15.04 -0.02
C ALA A 35 -1.08 -16.08 0.96
N VAL A 36 -1.49 -17.27 0.50
CA VAL A 36 -1.88 -18.38 1.38
C VAL A 36 -0.73 -18.80 2.30
N GLU A 37 0.48 -18.95 1.75
CA GLU A 37 1.68 -19.25 2.54
C GLU A 37 1.97 -18.15 3.59
N VAL A 38 1.81 -16.87 3.23
CA VAL A 38 1.95 -15.75 4.19
C VAL A 38 0.94 -15.85 5.31
N VAL A 39 -0.33 -16.19 5.03
CA VAL A 39 -1.34 -16.36 6.10
C VAL A 39 -0.97 -17.51 7.03
N LYS A 40 -0.59 -18.67 6.49
CA LYS A 40 -0.16 -19.82 7.29
C LYS A 40 1.05 -19.48 8.17
N TRP A 41 2.04 -18.78 7.61
CA TRP A 41 3.17 -18.27 8.37
C TRP A 41 2.73 -17.28 9.46
N ALA A 42 1.88 -16.31 9.12
CA ALA A 42 1.41 -15.29 10.05
C ALA A 42 0.64 -15.86 11.25
N GLN A 43 -0.05 -16.99 11.06
CA GLN A 43 -0.75 -17.70 12.13
C GLN A 43 0.19 -18.34 13.17
N THR A 44 1.47 -18.54 12.84
CA THR A 44 2.48 -19.03 13.79
C THR A 44 3.25 -17.90 14.49
N GLN A 45 2.96 -16.64 14.17
CA GLN A 45 3.65 -15.48 14.71
C GLN A 45 2.85 -14.82 15.85
N ASP A 46 3.57 -14.22 16.81
CA ASP A 46 2.95 -13.32 17.80
C ASP A 46 3.05 -11.85 17.33
N PHE A 47 1.88 -11.26 17.09
CA PHE A 47 1.73 -9.84 16.74
C PHE A 47 1.15 -8.99 17.88
N GLY A 48 0.97 -9.54 19.08
CA GLY A 48 0.26 -8.91 20.20
C GLY A 48 0.79 -7.51 20.57
N ARG A 49 2.11 -7.30 20.45
CA ARG A 49 2.77 -6.02 20.77
C ARG A 49 2.90 -5.05 19.60
N LEU A 50 2.61 -5.49 18.37
CA LEU A 50 2.83 -4.68 17.17
C LEU A 50 1.63 -3.77 16.88
N ARG A 51 1.93 -2.62 16.31
CA ARG A 51 0.95 -1.72 15.69
C ARG A 51 0.52 -2.30 14.32
N PRO A 52 -0.70 -2.01 13.82
CA PRO A 52 -1.16 -2.52 12.53
C PRO A 52 -0.19 -2.28 11.37
N ASN A 53 0.43 -1.09 11.29
CA ASN A 53 1.41 -0.79 10.24
C ASN A 53 2.66 -1.68 10.35
N GLU A 54 3.12 -2.00 11.56
CA GLU A 54 4.27 -2.88 11.78
C GLU A 54 3.94 -4.33 11.38
N ILE A 55 2.70 -4.77 11.62
CA ILE A 55 2.20 -6.08 11.14
C ILE A 55 2.16 -6.08 9.61
N CYS A 56 1.59 -5.05 8.99
CA CYS A 56 1.52 -4.91 7.53
C CYS A 56 2.91 -4.98 6.89
N ASN A 57 3.89 -4.26 7.44
CA ASN A 57 5.28 -4.28 6.94
C ASN A 57 5.91 -5.68 7.02
N ARG A 58 5.57 -6.49 8.03
CA ARG A 58 6.05 -7.88 8.15
C ARG A 58 5.40 -8.79 7.10
N LEU A 59 4.10 -8.65 6.88
CA LEU A 59 3.36 -9.41 5.85
C LEU A 59 3.85 -9.06 4.45
N GLU A 60 4.05 -7.78 4.17
CA GLU A 60 4.63 -7.28 2.93
C GLU A 60 6.00 -7.89 2.68
N ARG A 61 6.91 -7.83 3.67
CA ARG A 61 8.24 -8.42 3.55
C ARG A 61 8.16 -9.90 3.25
N LYS A 62 7.33 -10.65 3.97
CA LYS A 62 7.19 -12.10 3.78
C LYS A 62 6.65 -12.44 2.39
N LEU A 63 5.64 -11.71 1.92
CA LEU A 63 5.08 -11.91 0.57
C LEU A 63 6.14 -11.61 -0.51
N ARG A 64 6.87 -10.51 -0.36
CA ARG A 64 7.96 -10.13 -1.27
C ARG A 64 9.04 -11.20 -1.36
N GLU A 65 9.47 -11.75 -0.22
CA GLU A 65 10.46 -12.83 -0.16
C GLU A 65 9.96 -14.09 -0.89
N LEU A 66 8.71 -14.50 -0.65
CA LEU A 66 8.13 -15.69 -1.26
C LEU A 66 7.92 -15.57 -2.78
N LEU A 67 7.63 -14.36 -3.26
CA LEU A 67 7.50 -14.05 -4.69
C LEU A 67 8.86 -13.83 -5.37
N GLY A 68 9.96 -13.70 -4.62
CA GLY A 68 11.22 -13.20 -5.18
C GLY A 68 11.07 -11.80 -5.78
N GLY A 69 10.21 -10.97 -5.18
CA GLY A 69 9.90 -9.62 -5.65
C GLY A 69 10.92 -8.57 -5.21
N GLU A 70 11.03 -7.51 -5.99
CA GLU A 70 11.94 -6.39 -5.76
C GLU A 70 11.26 -5.27 -4.96
N ILE A 71 12.06 -4.42 -4.32
CA ILE A 71 11.57 -3.14 -3.77
C ILE A 71 11.60 -2.11 -4.91
N PRO A 72 10.46 -1.57 -5.35
CA PRO A 72 10.44 -0.58 -6.42
C PRO A 72 11.34 0.62 -6.10
N GLU A 73 12.25 0.97 -7.01
CA GLU A 73 13.21 2.07 -6.86
C GLU A 73 14.08 1.99 -5.58
N GLY A 74 14.22 0.80 -4.96
CA GLY A 74 14.94 0.64 -3.69
C GLY A 74 14.29 1.34 -2.49
N ARG A 75 13.04 1.81 -2.61
CA ARG A 75 12.36 2.62 -1.59
C ARG A 75 11.23 1.87 -0.92
N THR A 76 11.32 1.70 0.39
CA THR A 76 10.30 0.97 1.19
C THR A 76 9.05 1.82 1.46
N ALA A 77 9.16 3.14 1.54
CA ALA A 77 8.03 4.03 1.78
C ALA A 77 7.34 4.47 0.48
N GLY A 78 6.01 4.50 0.48
CA GLY A 78 5.18 4.95 -0.65
C GLY A 78 4.69 3.82 -1.54
N TYR A 79 3.96 4.17 -2.59
CA TYR A 79 3.33 3.23 -3.52
C TYR A 79 4.21 2.98 -4.75
N PRO A 80 4.33 1.73 -5.26
CA PRO A 80 3.81 0.48 -4.70
C PRO A 80 4.82 -0.19 -3.74
N ASN A 81 4.42 -1.31 -3.11
CA ASN A 81 5.27 -2.08 -2.18
C ASN A 81 6.26 -3.02 -2.87
N ILE A 82 5.80 -3.79 -3.87
CA ILE A 82 6.59 -4.86 -4.50
C ILE A 82 6.55 -4.68 -6.02
N LEU A 83 7.70 -4.87 -6.67
CA LEU A 83 7.83 -5.02 -8.12
C LEU A 83 8.07 -6.50 -8.44
N LEU A 84 7.24 -7.06 -9.31
CA LEU A 84 7.35 -8.43 -9.77
C LEU A 84 7.44 -8.45 -11.30
N ARG A 85 8.38 -9.25 -11.83
CA ARG A 85 8.58 -9.43 -13.27
C ARG A 85 8.37 -10.91 -13.60
N ARG A 86 7.47 -11.19 -14.54
CA ARG A 86 7.12 -12.54 -15.00
C ARG A 86 6.86 -12.50 -16.49
N ASP A 87 7.56 -13.31 -17.27
CA ASP A 87 7.32 -13.50 -18.72
C ASP A 87 7.17 -12.18 -19.50
N GLY A 88 8.06 -11.22 -19.21
CA GLY A 88 8.04 -9.89 -19.85
C GLY A 88 6.93 -8.94 -19.36
N ARG A 89 6.04 -9.39 -18.47
CA ARG A 89 5.03 -8.58 -17.80
C ARG A 89 5.56 -8.02 -16.48
N ILE A 90 5.04 -6.86 -16.12
CA ILE A 90 5.39 -6.15 -14.89
C ILE A 90 4.14 -6.05 -14.02
N TYR A 91 4.29 -6.44 -12.76
CA TYR A 91 3.27 -6.33 -11.75
C TYR A 91 3.78 -5.45 -10.61
N TYR A 92 2.98 -4.47 -10.23
CA TYR A 92 3.16 -3.72 -9.01
C TYR A 92 2.15 -4.20 -7.98
N ILE A 93 2.65 -4.72 -6.86
CA ILE A 93 1.80 -5.26 -5.80
C ILE A 93 1.78 -4.28 -4.63
N GLU A 94 0.58 -3.94 -4.18
CA GLU A 94 0.35 -3.16 -2.97
C GLU A 94 -0.22 -4.05 -1.88
N VAL A 95 0.41 -4.04 -0.72
CA VAL A 95 -0.02 -4.83 0.44
C VAL A 95 -0.78 -3.94 1.40
N LYS A 96 -1.95 -4.41 1.84
CA LYS A 96 -2.78 -3.76 2.84
C LYS A 96 -3.12 -4.71 3.98
N LEU A 97 -3.44 -4.11 5.12
CA LEU A 97 -3.95 -4.81 6.28
C LEU A 97 -5.25 -4.14 6.72
N ALA A 98 -6.32 -4.92 6.82
CA ALA A 98 -7.64 -4.44 7.25
C ALA A 98 -8.19 -5.30 8.39
N GLY A 99 -8.90 -4.67 9.34
CA GLY A 99 -9.65 -5.40 10.35
C GLY A 99 -10.92 -6.01 9.76
N ARG A 100 -11.29 -7.22 10.18
CA ARG A 100 -12.52 -7.91 9.72
C ARG A 100 -13.78 -7.04 9.85
N ALA A 101 -13.90 -6.30 10.95
CA ALA A 101 -15.02 -5.40 11.22
C ALA A 101 -15.03 -4.13 10.33
N GLN A 102 -13.96 -3.88 9.59
CA GLN A 102 -13.77 -2.67 8.77
C GLN A 102 -13.84 -2.97 7.27
N LEU A 103 -14.13 -4.22 6.86
CA LEU A 103 -14.14 -4.61 5.44
C LEU A 103 -15.18 -3.84 4.62
N ASP A 104 -16.33 -3.50 5.23
CA ASP A 104 -17.40 -2.71 4.60
C ASP A 104 -17.37 -1.24 5.05
N SER A 105 -16.27 -0.79 5.66
CA SER A 105 -16.14 0.58 6.14
C SER A 105 -15.80 1.55 5.02
N ASN A 106 -16.35 2.76 5.12
CA ASN A 106 -15.92 3.91 4.32
C ASN A 106 -14.58 4.52 4.79
N LEU A 107 -13.97 3.95 5.85
CA LEU A 107 -12.63 4.36 6.30
C LEU A 107 -11.60 4.06 5.22
N ARG A 108 -10.63 4.98 5.07
CA ARG A 108 -9.61 4.90 4.02
C ARG A 108 -8.68 3.72 4.24
N THR A 109 -8.77 2.70 3.40
CA THR A 109 -7.83 1.56 3.39
C THR A 109 -6.71 1.74 2.35
N PHE A 110 -6.89 2.58 1.34
CA PHE A 110 -5.89 2.89 0.32
C PHE A 110 -5.51 4.37 0.33
N TYR A 111 -4.21 4.65 0.40
CA TYR A 111 -3.65 6.01 0.33
C TYR A 111 -2.57 6.05 -0.75
N TYR A 112 -2.70 7.01 -1.65
CA TYR A 112 -1.65 7.37 -2.59
C TYR A 112 -1.31 8.84 -2.37
N GLN A 113 -0.04 9.11 -2.08
CA GLN A 113 0.52 10.45 -2.08
C GLN A 113 1.27 10.63 -3.39
N ALA A 114 0.78 11.55 -4.21
CA ALA A 114 1.55 12.04 -5.33
C ALA A 114 2.84 12.66 -4.79
N THR A 115 3.98 12.09 -5.17
CA THR A 115 5.30 12.66 -4.86
C THR A 115 6.07 12.77 -6.17
N GLU A 116 6.95 13.78 -6.27
CA GLU A 116 7.81 13.95 -7.46
C GLU A 116 8.66 12.70 -7.73
N LEU A 117 8.94 11.92 -6.69
CA LEU A 117 9.66 10.65 -6.77
C LEU A 117 8.68 9.48 -6.80
N THR A 118 7.81 9.39 -7.81
CA THR A 118 6.98 8.19 -8.00
C THR A 118 7.83 6.92 -8.17
N LYS A 119 7.38 5.79 -7.62
CA LYS A 119 8.02 4.48 -7.83
C LYS A 119 7.48 3.72 -9.05
N VAL A 120 6.38 4.19 -9.62
CA VAL A 120 5.80 3.62 -10.85
C VAL A 120 6.60 4.16 -12.03
N LYS A 121 7.29 3.26 -12.74
CA LYS A 121 8.19 3.60 -13.88
C LYS A 121 7.84 2.88 -15.18
N PHE A 122 6.86 1.98 -15.15
CA PHE A 122 6.46 1.16 -16.28
C PHE A 122 4.95 1.06 -16.34
N ASP A 123 4.43 0.88 -17.56
CA ASP A 123 3.08 0.35 -17.75
C ASP A 123 3.02 -1.06 -17.16
N ALA A 124 2.08 -1.30 -16.27
CA ALA A 124 2.09 -2.49 -15.43
C ALA A 124 0.70 -2.87 -14.94
N TYR A 125 0.52 -4.14 -14.57
CA TYR A 125 -0.64 -4.60 -13.82
C TYR A 125 -0.47 -4.23 -12.36
N HIS A 126 -1.48 -3.59 -11.76
CA HIS A 126 -1.42 -3.21 -10.35
C HIS A 126 -2.35 -4.11 -9.54
N VAL A 127 -1.78 -4.89 -8.63
CA VAL A 127 -2.49 -5.89 -7.83
C VAL A 127 -2.51 -5.46 -6.37
N GLY A 128 -3.68 -5.46 -5.75
CA GLY A 128 -3.79 -5.26 -4.31
C GLY A 128 -3.90 -6.60 -3.59
N VAL A 129 -3.11 -6.79 -2.54
CA VAL A 129 -3.23 -7.92 -1.61
C VAL A 129 -3.59 -7.37 -0.23
N GLY A 130 -4.87 -7.48 0.12
CA GLY A 130 -5.40 -7.02 1.40
C GLY A 130 -5.49 -8.17 2.40
N PHE A 131 -4.53 -8.29 3.31
CA PHE A 131 -4.62 -9.21 4.44
C PHE A 131 -5.67 -8.75 5.45
N ILE A 132 -6.36 -9.71 6.06
CA ILE A 132 -7.47 -9.48 6.99
C ILE A 132 -7.06 -9.96 8.38
N HIS A 133 -7.30 -9.14 9.40
CA HIS A 133 -7.06 -9.51 10.78
C HIS A 133 -8.30 -9.43 11.68
N GLU A 134 -8.28 -10.23 12.75
CA GLU A 134 -9.25 -10.21 13.85
C GLU A 134 -8.46 -10.25 15.16
N GLY A 135 -8.54 -9.18 15.96
CA GLY A 135 -7.74 -9.10 17.21
C GLY A 135 -6.22 -9.26 17.00
N LYS A 136 -5.68 -8.75 15.88
CA LYS A 136 -4.29 -8.90 15.38
C LYS A 136 -3.90 -10.28 14.84
N ARG A 137 -4.76 -11.30 14.92
CA ARG A 137 -4.56 -12.58 14.23
C ARG A 137 -4.89 -12.43 12.75
N ILE A 138 -4.00 -12.86 11.86
CA ILE A 138 -4.28 -12.87 10.41
C ILE A 138 -5.16 -14.06 10.07
N ILE A 139 -6.30 -13.80 9.42
CA ILE A 139 -7.34 -14.79 9.17
C ILE A 139 -7.56 -15.10 7.68
N GLY A 140 -6.97 -14.30 6.78
CA GLY A 140 -7.13 -14.47 5.35
C GLY A 140 -6.65 -13.26 4.57
N PHE A 141 -6.97 -13.20 3.29
CA PHE A 141 -6.68 -12.07 2.41
C PHE A 141 -7.73 -11.96 1.30
N LYS A 142 -7.74 -10.81 0.61
CA LYS A 142 -8.41 -10.61 -0.68
C LYS A 142 -7.41 -10.08 -1.70
N ILE A 143 -7.51 -10.55 -2.93
CA ILE A 143 -6.80 -9.98 -4.09
C ILE A 143 -7.77 -9.10 -4.87
N PHE A 144 -7.33 -7.93 -5.29
CA PHE A 144 -8.17 -7.01 -6.07
C PHE A 144 -7.36 -6.27 -7.15
N ASP A 145 -8.06 -5.97 -8.24
CA ASP A 145 -7.53 -5.23 -9.39
C ASP A 145 -7.54 -3.73 -9.10
N ILE A 146 -6.35 -3.13 -8.98
CA ILE A 146 -6.19 -1.70 -8.70
C ILE A 146 -6.63 -0.83 -9.89
N SER A 147 -6.66 -1.35 -11.12
CA SER A 147 -7.17 -0.59 -12.27
C SER A 147 -8.65 -0.21 -12.12
N ARG A 148 -9.40 -0.95 -11.29
CA ARG A 148 -10.84 -0.78 -11.07
C ARG A 148 -11.17 0.12 -9.87
N ILE A 149 -10.18 0.49 -9.05
CA ILE A 149 -10.45 1.27 -7.84
C ILE A 149 -10.70 2.74 -8.17
N ARG A 150 -11.60 3.35 -7.38
CA ARG A 150 -11.92 4.77 -7.46
C ARG A 150 -11.50 5.45 -6.16
N VAL A 151 -10.83 6.58 -6.29
CA VAL A 151 -10.22 7.32 -5.16
C VAL A 151 -10.84 8.70 -5.01
N SER A 152 -10.73 9.25 -3.81
CA SER A 152 -11.14 10.63 -3.51
C SER A 152 -9.93 11.45 -3.09
N LEU A 153 -9.82 12.66 -3.66
CA LEU A 153 -8.81 13.64 -3.27
C LEU A 153 -9.23 14.30 -1.97
N LYS A 154 -8.36 14.22 -0.96
CA LYS A 154 -8.47 14.98 0.29
C LYS A 154 -7.32 16.01 0.32
N PRO A 155 -7.59 17.29 0.04
CA PRO A 155 -6.58 18.33 0.18
C PRO A 155 -6.30 18.57 1.67
N GLU A 156 -5.03 18.75 2.02
CA GLU A 156 -4.60 19.09 3.38
C GLU A 156 -3.56 20.20 3.29
N PHE A 157 -3.77 21.27 4.06
CA PHE A 157 -2.76 22.29 4.32
C PHE A 157 -2.01 21.86 5.57
N ASN A 158 -0.70 21.69 5.46
CA ASN A 158 0.16 21.34 6.57
C ASN A 158 1.30 22.36 6.70
N THR A 159 1.99 22.30 7.84
CA THR A 159 3.21 23.07 8.05
C THR A 159 4.16 22.27 8.94
N SER A 160 5.44 22.68 8.99
CA SER A 160 6.47 21.99 9.77
C SER A 160 6.62 22.60 11.17
N ASN A 161 7.16 21.83 12.13
CA ASN A 161 7.57 22.38 13.43
C ASN A 161 8.51 23.59 13.25
N ARG A 162 9.42 23.53 12.27
CA ARG A 162 10.33 24.63 11.95
C ARG A 162 9.59 25.91 11.55
N GLU A 163 8.46 25.79 10.85
CA GLU A 163 7.64 26.95 10.50
C GLU A 163 6.89 27.48 11.72
N LEU A 164 6.24 26.60 12.48
CA LEU A 164 5.45 26.97 13.65
C LEU A 164 6.28 27.73 14.69
N TYR A 165 7.51 27.28 14.95
CA TYR A 165 8.38 27.81 16.01
C TYR A 165 9.41 28.82 15.52
N LYS A 166 9.20 29.45 14.34
CA LYS A 166 10.04 30.60 13.96
C LYS A 166 9.88 31.73 14.98
N PRO A 167 10.95 32.50 15.30
CA PRO A 167 10.88 33.57 16.30
C PRO A 167 9.73 34.58 16.08
N GLY A 168 9.38 34.89 14.82
CA GLY A 168 8.27 35.79 14.50
C GLY A 168 6.86 35.18 14.68
N ASN A 169 6.75 33.85 14.81
CA ASN A 169 5.48 33.14 14.94
C ASN A 169 5.16 32.79 16.42
N VAL A 170 6.17 32.79 17.30
CA VAL A 170 6.01 32.47 18.73
C VAL A 170 5.65 33.74 19.50
N ILE A 171 4.42 33.79 20.02
CA ILE A 171 3.89 34.96 20.73
C ILE A 171 4.21 34.90 22.24
N ARG A 172 4.22 33.70 22.82
CA ARG A 172 4.58 33.43 24.22
C ARG A 172 5.18 32.04 24.35
N GLU A 173 6.11 31.89 25.27
CA GLU A 173 6.71 30.62 25.63
C GLU A 173 6.81 30.51 27.16
N TYR A 174 6.78 29.28 27.66
CA TYR A 174 7.11 28.95 29.04
C TYR A 174 8.09 27.78 29.02
N SER A 175 9.25 27.98 29.64
CA SER A 175 10.29 26.98 29.75
C SER A 175 10.53 26.71 31.23
N HIS A 176 10.47 25.44 31.64
CA HIS A 176 10.99 25.00 32.93
C HIS A 176 12.37 24.40 32.69
N GLY A 177 13.36 24.87 33.43
CA GLY A 177 14.74 24.36 33.35
C GLY A 177 14.87 22.92 33.82
#